data_AF-A0A4S4BCP9-F1
#
_entry.id   AF-A0A4S4BCP9-F1
#
_cell.length_a   1.000
_cell.length_b   1.000
_cell.length_c   1.000
_cell.angle_alpha   90.00
_cell.angle_beta   90.00
_cell.angle_gamma   90.00
#
_symmetry.space_group_name_H-M   'P 1'
#
loop_
_entity.id
_entity.type
_entity.pdbx_description
1 polymer ?
#
loop_
_entity_poly.entity_id
_entity_poly.type
_entity_poly.pdbx_seq_one_letter_code
_entity_poly.pdbx_strand_id
1 'polypeptide(L)'
;MCETLTQDQHRLHASARRQHERQIVVALLNTRITLLKQQVLELETAIRALIRSDDMLREPFDLLTSVPGFGLITAASVLAETDGFAVLETGKQRAAHAGIAPAPFQSGTSVHGRGRISKTGNAHLRRSAYLAALSVTRNKGHLGDFYRRLRANGKPPKAALIALGHKLLRTGLAVVRSGQPFSETYVKPA
;
A
#
# COMPACT_ATOMS: atom_id res chain seq x y z
N MET A 1 -8.03 -9.53 -10.21
CA MET A 1 -9.19 -8.71 -10.63
C MET A 1 -8.80 -7.33 -11.15
N CYS A 2 -8.12 -6.46 -10.38
CA CYS A 2 -7.70 -5.14 -10.88
C CYS A 2 -6.77 -5.20 -12.12
N GLU A 3 -5.87 -6.18 -12.19
CA GLU A 3 -4.98 -6.36 -13.36
C GLU A 3 -5.76 -6.72 -14.62
N THR A 4 -6.76 -7.61 -14.50
CA THR A 4 -7.65 -8.01 -15.59
C THR A 4 -8.50 -6.84 -16.10
N LEU A 5 -9.04 -6.03 -15.17
CA LEU A 5 -9.79 -4.81 -15.52
C LEU A 5 -8.90 -3.81 -16.27
N THR A 6 -7.68 -3.58 -15.79
CA THR A 6 -6.70 -2.69 -16.42
C THR A 6 -6.33 -3.18 -17.83
N GLN A 7 -6.10 -4.49 -17.97
CA GLN A 7 -5.82 -5.12 -19.26
C GLN A 7 -6.97 -4.94 -20.25
N ASP A 8 -8.22 -5.10 -19.81
CA ASP A 8 -9.39 -4.93 -20.67
C ASP A 8 -9.65 -3.46 -21.02
N GLN A 9 -9.38 -2.53 -20.11
CA GLN A 9 -9.40 -1.08 -20.41
C GLN A 9 -8.34 -0.70 -21.45
N HIS A 10 -7.12 -1.21 -21.31
CA HIS A 10 -6.06 -0.99 -22.30
C HIS A 10 -6.42 -1.58 -23.66
N ARG A 11 -7.01 -2.78 -23.67
CA ARG A 11 -7.53 -3.42 -24.89
C ARG A 11 -8.57 -2.52 -25.54
N LEU A 12 -9.60 -2.09 -24.80
CA LEU A 12 -10.66 -1.19 -25.28
C LEU A 12 -10.10 0.13 -25.86
N HIS A 13 -9.15 0.76 -25.16
CA HIS A 13 -8.52 1.99 -25.64
C HIS A 13 -7.71 1.81 -26.92
N ALA A 14 -6.98 0.69 -27.03
CA ALA A 14 -6.27 0.34 -28.27
C ALA A 14 -7.25 0.04 -29.41
N SER A 15 -8.42 -0.50 -29.05
CA SER A 15 -9.45 -0.96 -29.96
C SER A 15 -10.22 0.21 -30.60
N ALA A 16 -10.65 1.17 -29.78
CA ALA A 16 -11.35 2.39 -30.22
C ALA A 16 -10.54 3.28 -31.18
N ARG A 17 -9.22 3.08 -31.32
CA ARG A 17 -8.34 3.86 -32.22
C ARG A 17 -8.25 3.29 -33.64
N ARG A 18 -8.73 2.07 -33.90
CA ARG A 18 -8.67 1.44 -35.22
C ARG A 18 -9.98 1.62 -35.96
N GLN A 19 -9.89 2.23 -37.14
CA GLN A 19 -11.01 2.64 -38.00
C GLN A 19 -11.89 1.50 -38.54
N HIS A 20 -11.57 0.23 -38.22
CA HIS A 20 -12.19 -0.97 -38.77
C HIS A 20 -12.57 -2.03 -37.73
N GLU A 21 -12.64 -1.68 -36.45
CA GLU A 21 -13.00 -2.67 -35.45
C GLU A 21 -14.48 -3.02 -35.44
N ARG A 22 -14.76 -4.32 -35.35
CA ARG A 22 -16.11 -4.86 -35.22
C ARG A 22 -16.72 -4.30 -33.94
N GLN A 23 -17.83 -3.56 -34.07
CA GLN A 23 -18.61 -3.02 -32.93
C GLN A 23 -18.86 -4.07 -31.82
N ILE A 24 -18.97 -5.35 -32.21
CA ILE A 24 -19.10 -6.50 -31.32
C ILE A 24 -17.94 -6.62 -30.32
N VAL A 25 -16.68 -6.40 -30.74
CA VAL A 25 -15.51 -6.52 -29.85
C VAL A 25 -15.53 -5.44 -28.77
N VAL A 26 -15.82 -4.20 -29.16
CA VAL A 26 -15.96 -3.06 -28.24
C VAL A 26 -17.10 -3.30 -27.25
N ALA A 27 -18.25 -3.79 -27.73
CA ALA A 27 -19.40 -4.10 -26.89
C ALA A 27 -19.06 -5.19 -25.84
N LEU A 28 -18.42 -6.29 -26.24
CA LEU A 28 -18.01 -7.37 -25.33
C LEU A 28 -16.99 -6.88 -24.28
N LEU A 29 -16.01 -6.07 -24.68
CA LEU A 29 -15.04 -5.48 -23.76
C LEU A 29 -15.72 -4.57 -22.72
N ASN A 30 -16.67 -3.74 -23.16
CA ASN A 30 -17.43 -2.88 -22.25
C ASN A 30 -18.26 -3.70 -21.25
N THR A 31 -18.97 -4.73 -21.71
CA THR A 31 -19.72 -5.64 -20.83
C THR A 31 -18.81 -6.27 -19.78
N ARG A 32 -17.63 -6.75 -20.19
CA ARG A 32 -16.65 -7.35 -19.28
C ARG A 32 -16.09 -6.35 -18.27
N ILE A 33 -15.77 -5.12 -18.70
CA ILE A 33 -15.31 -4.05 -17.82
C ILE A 33 -16.38 -3.71 -16.78
N THR A 34 -17.64 -3.61 -17.19
CA THR A 34 -18.77 -3.34 -16.28
C THR A 34 -18.93 -4.44 -15.25
N LEU A 35 -18.91 -5.71 -15.67
CA LEU A 35 -18.96 -6.86 -14.76
C LEU A 35 -17.83 -6.83 -13.73
N LEU A 36 -16.58 -6.64 -14.18
CA LEU A 36 -15.43 -6.59 -13.28
C LEU A 36 -15.52 -5.43 -12.28
N LYS A 37 -16.01 -4.26 -12.70
CA LYS A 37 -16.24 -3.12 -11.80
C LYS A 37 -17.28 -3.45 -10.72
N GLN A 38 -18.38 -4.10 -11.12
CA GLN A 38 -19.41 -4.52 -10.17
C GLN A 38 -18.86 -5.51 -9.15
N GLN A 39 -18.15 -6.55 -9.60
CA GLN A 39 -17.55 -7.54 -8.70
C GLN A 39 -16.51 -6.92 -7.74
N VAL A 40 -15.75 -5.91 -8.20
CA VAL A 40 -14.85 -5.15 -7.29
C VAL A 40 -15.65 -4.45 -6.20
N LEU A 41 -16.76 -3.79 -6.55
CA LEU A 41 -17.61 -3.09 -5.58
C LEU A 41 -18.26 -4.05 -4.57
N GLU A 42 -18.72 -5.22 -5.03
CA GLU A 42 -19.27 -6.28 -4.19
C GLU A 42 -18.24 -6.77 -3.18
N LEU A 43 -17.01 -7.05 -3.62
CA LEU A 43 -15.92 -7.45 -2.73
C LEU A 43 -15.54 -6.35 -1.73
N GLU A 44 -15.44 -5.09 -2.17
CA GLU A 44 -15.18 -3.99 -1.25
C GLU A 44 -16.27 -3.84 -0.19
N THR A 45 -17.53 -4.06 -0.57
CA THR A 45 -18.67 -4.03 0.36
C THR A 45 -18.58 -5.17 1.37
N ALA A 46 -18.26 -6.38 0.91
CA ALA A 46 -18.06 -7.53 1.78
C ALA A 46 -16.90 -7.31 2.78
N ILE A 47 -15.78 -6.75 2.32
CA ILE A 47 -14.64 -6.41 3.19
C ILE A 47 -15.07 -5.40 4.27
N ARG A 48 -15.78 -4.32 3.89
CA ARG A 48 -16.28 -3.34 4.85
C ARG A 48 -17.25 -3.96 5.86
N ALA A 49 -18.11 -4.88 5.42
CA ALA A 49 -19.04 -5.57 6.31
C ALA A 49 -18.32 -6.43 7.36
N LEU A 50 -17.32 -7.22 6.93
CA LEU A 50 -16.49 -8.03 7.83
C LEU A 50 -15.75 -7.20 8.88
N ILE A 51 -15.17 -6.07 8.46
CA ILE A 51 -14.48 -5.15 9.37
C ILE A 51 -15.46 -4.55 10.40
N ARG A 52 -16.68 -4.19 9.96
CA ARG A 52 -17.68 -3.60 10.85
C ARG A 52 -18.31 -4.59 11.83
N SER A 53 -18.35 -5.87 11.48
CA SER A 53 -18.90 -6.92 12.33
C SER A 53 -17.95 -7.37 13.44
N ASP A 54 -16.68 -6.98 13.39
CA ASP A 54 -15.67 -7.35 14.36
C ASP A 54 -15.10 -6.09 15.03
N ASP A 55 -15.45 -5.86 16.29
CA ASP A 55 -14.99 -4.69 17.05
C ASP A 55 -13.46 -4.64 17.18
N MET A 56 -12.78 -5.81 17.21
CA MET A 56 -11.32 -5.88 17.26
C MET A 56 -10.66 -5.41 15.96
N LEU A 57 -11.39 -5.44 14.84
CA LEU A 57 -10.90 -4.95 13.55
C LEU A 57 -11.38 -3.53 13.25
N ARG A 58 -12.57 -3.16 13.70
CA ARG A 58 -13.20 -1.88 13.40
C ARG A 58 -12.35 -0.70 13.87
N GLU A 59 -11.98 -0.66 15.15
CA GLU A 59 -11.22 0.45 15.72
C GLU A 59 -9.81 0.57 15.10
N PRO A 60 -9.00 -0.50 15.02
CA PRO A 60 -7.70 -0.43 14.33
C PRO A 60 -7.81 -0.03 12.86
N PHE A 61 -8.89 -0.39 12.18
CA PHE A 61 -9.12 0.00 10.79
C PHE A 61 -9.41 1.49 10.64
N ASP A 62 -10.31 2.04 11.46
CA ASP A 62 -10.63 3.47 11.44
C ASP A 62 -9.40 4.32 11.79
N LEU A 63 -8.64 3.87 12.80
CA LEU A 63 -7.36 4.47 13.16
C LEU A 63 -6.34 4.40 12.02
N LEU A 64 -6.15 3.23 11.40
CA LEU A 64 -5.17 3.08 10.33
C LEU A 64 -5.54 3.87 9.08
N THR A 65 -6.83 3.95 8.72
CA THR A 65 -7.31 4.73 7.57
C THR A 65 -7.26 6.24 7.79
N SER A 66 -7.15 6.72 9.03
CA SER A 66 -6.87 8.13 9.32
C SER A 66 -5.48 8.57 8.84
N VAL A 67 -4.53 7.64 8.72
CA VAL A 67 -3.19 7.93 8.22
C VAL A 67 -3.23 8.06 6.69
N PRO A 68 -2.76 9.19 6.12
CA PRO A 68 -2.68 9.37 4.68
C PRO A 68 -1.92 8.20 4.04
N GLY A 69 -2.55 7.60 3.04
CA GLY A 69 -1.99 6.51 2.25
C GLY A 69 -2.67 5.16 2.47
N PHE A 70 -3.26 4.93 3.64
CA PHE A 70 -4.02 3.72 3.90
C PHE A 70 -5.49 3.91 3.52
N GLY A 71 -5.88 3.36 2.37
CA GLY A 71 -7.29 3.15 2.00
C GLY A 71 -7.77 1.75 2.37
N LEU A 72 -9.03 1.44 2.04
CA LEU A 72 -9.71 0.18 2.39
C LEU A 72 -8.83 -1.06 2.21
N ILE A 73 -8.36 -1.30 0.99
CA ILE A 73 -7.60 -2.52 0.67
C ILE A 73 -6.25 -2.55 1.39
N THR A 74 -5.53 -1.42 1.39
CA THR A 74 -4.21 -1.35 2.04
C THR A 74 -4.30 -1.47 3.56
N ALA A 75 -5.30 -0.85 4.21
CA ALA A 75 -5.52 -0.93 5.64
C ALA A 75 -5.95 -2.33 6.06
N ALA A 76 -6.97 -2.90 5.38
CA ALA A 76 -7.45 -4.25 5.63
C ALA A 76 -6.33 -5.29 5.45
N SER A 77 -5.53 -5.16 4.38
CA SER A 77 -4.39 -6.05 4.15
C SER A 77 -3.34 -5.91 5.26
N VAL A 78 -3.02 -4.69 5.70
CA VAL A 78 -2.03 -4.50 6.78
C VAL A 78 -2.52 -5.12 8.08
N LEU A 79 -3.78 -4.91 8.45
CA LEU A 79 -4.33 -5.49 9.68
C LEU A 79 -4.39 -7.01 9.62
N ALA A 80 -4.83 -7.59 8.50
CA ALA A 80 -4.87 -9.04 8.33
C ALA A 80 -3.48 -9.68 8.41
N GLU A 81 -2.48 -9.06 7.78
CA GLU A 81 -1.11 -9.59 7.74
C GLU A 81 -0.32 -9.35 9.04
N THR A 82 -0.85 -8.53 9.96
CA THR A 82 -0.17 -8.19 11.22
C THR A 82 -0.97 -8.58 12.46
N ASP A 83 -2.12 -9.21 12.26
CA ASP A 83 -3.10 -9.54 13.30
C ASP A 83 -3.41 -8.32 14.20
N GLY A 84 -3.89 -7.23 13.57
CA GLY A 84 -4.15 -5.99 14.30
C GLY A 84 -2.90 -5.34 14.90
N PHE A 85 -1.72 -5.64 14.36
CA PHE A 85 -0.41 -5.30 14.89
C PHE A 85 0.02 -6.00 16.21
N ALA A 86 -0.73 -7.01 16.67
CA ALA A 86 -0.38 -7.79 17.87
C ALA A 86 1.01 -8.45 17.75
N VAL A 87 1.38 -8.90 16.55
CA VAL A 87 2.64 -9.62 16.29
C VAL A 87 3.88 -8.68 16.29
N LEU A 88 3.69 -7.36 16.31
CA LEU A 88 4.74 -6.38 15.99
C LEU A 88 5.20 -5.56 17.19
N GLU A 89 5.78 -6.18 18.22
CA GLU A 89 6.22 -5.50 19.45
C GLU A 89 7.32 -4.43 19.19
N THR A 90 8.40 -4.78 18.48
CA THR A 90 9.61 -3.94 18.36
C THR A 90 9.91 -3.43 16.94
N GLY A 91 10.60 -2.28 16.83
CA GLY A 91 10.96 -1.65 15.54
C GLY A 91 11.78 -2.54 14.59
N LYS A 92 12.61 -3.45 15.13
CA LYS A 92 13.37 -4.42 14.34
C LYS A 92 12.49 -5.58 13.84
N GLN A 93 11.61 -6.12 14.69
CA GLN A 93 10.62 -7.14 14.31
C GLN A 93 9.70 -6.60 13.20
N ARG A 94 9.25 -5.34 13.29
CA ARG A 94 8.45 -4.65 12.25
C ARG A 94 9.11 -4.70 10.87
N ALA A 95 10.37 -4.28 10.79
CA ALA A 95 11.06 -4.11 9.52
C ALA A 95 11.47 -5.46 8.90
N ALA A 96 11.75 -6.47 9.74
CA ALA A 96 12.03 -7.84 9.34
C ALA A 96 10.76 -8.59 8.90
N HIS A 97 9.67 -8.49 9.68
CA HIS A 97 8.39 -9.15 9.38
C HIS A 97 7.74 -8.59 8.11
N ALA A 98 7.76 -7.27 7.95
CA ALA A 98 7.32 -6.63 6.71
C ALA A 98 8.29 -6.84 5.55
N GLY A 99 9.54 -7.29 5.77
CA GLY A 99 10.55 -7.37 4.70
C GLY A 99 10.90 -6.03 4.05
N ILE A 100 10.59 -4.90 4.71
CA ILE A 100 10.85 -3.54 4.20
C ILE A 100 12.21 -3.03 4.70
N ALA A 101 12.83 -3.70 5.67
CA ALA A 101 14.22 -3.46 6.01
C ALA A 101 15.16 -3.77 4.83
N PRO A 102 16.09 -2.87 4.47
CA PRO A 102 17.23 -3.26 3.64
C PRO A 102 18.04 -4.30 4.42
N ALA A 103 18.14 -5.52 3.90
CA ALA A 103 19.08 -6.50 4.42
C ALA A 103 20.45 -6.26 3.78
N PRO A 104 21.54 -6.17 4.56
CA PRO A 104 22.87 -6.22 3.98
C PRO A 104 23.05 -7.57 3.28
N PHE A 105 23.34 -7.54 1.99
CA PHE A 105 23.69 -8.74 1.22
C PHE A 105 25.18 -8.99 1.42
N GLN A 106 25.55 -9.78 2.42
CA GLN A 106 26.93 -10.27 2.57
C GLN A 106 27.05 -11.64 1.89
N SER A 107 27.13 -11.63 0.56
CA SER A 107 27.86 -12.68 -0.15
C SER A 107 29.24 -12.10 -0.47
N GLY A 108 30.29 -12.70 0.08
CA GLY A 108 31.68 -12.28 -0.13
C GLY A 108 31.97 -11.95 -1.60
N THR A 109 32.74 -10.90 -1.83
CA THR A 109 33.19 -10.24 -3.09
C THR A 109 32.41 -9.02 -3.62
N SER A 110 31.23 -8.65 -3.13
CA SER A 110 30.58 -7.38 -3.54
C SER A 110 30.15 -6.50 -2.35
N VAL A 111 31.13 -6.01 -1.60
CA VAL A 111 30.93 -5.16 -0.40
C VAL A 111 30.46 -3.73 -0.76
N HIS A 112 30.39 -3.37 -2.05
CA HIS A 112 30.00 -2.03 -2.53
C HIS A 112 28.74 -2.00 -3.43
N GLY A 113 27.98 -3.10 -3.47
CA GLY A 113 26.70 -3.13 -4.19
C GLY A 113 25.63 -2.29 -3.49
N ARG A 114 24.83 -1.51 -4.26
CA ARG A 114 23.64 -0.81 -3.73
C ARG A 114 22.74 -1.84 -3.01
N GLY A 115 22.48 -1.62 -1.72
CA GLY A 115 21.65 -2.52 -0.91
C GLY A 115 20.29 -2.80 -1.56
N ARG A 116 19.98 -4.08 -1.76
CA ARG A 116 18.68 -4.52 -2.29
C ARG A 116 17.70 -4.70 -1.13
N ILE A 117 16.41 -4.54 -1.39
CA ILE A 117 15.38 -4.88 -0.41
C ILE A 117 15.50 -6.38 -0.13
N SER A 118 15.39 -6.75 1.15
CA SER A 118 15.20 -8.15 1.50
C SER A 118 13.94 -8.70 0.81
N LYS A 119 14.05 -9.83 0.13
CA LYS A 119 12.86 -10.57 -0.34
C LYS A 119 12.22 -11.40 0.78
N THR A 120 12.91 -11.53 1.91
CA THR A 120 12.46 -12.23 3.11
C THR A 120 11.41 -11.39 3.85
N GLY A 121 10.36 -12.03 4.39
CA GLY A 121 9.24 -11.38 5.07
C GLY A 121 7.97 -11.33 4.22
N ASN A 122 6.91 -10.73 4.76
CA ASN A 122 5.56 -10.77 4.21
C ASN A 122 5.40 -9.95 2.91
N ALA A 123 5.15 -10.62 1.79
CA ALA A 123 5.04 -9.99 0.47
C ALA A 123 3.80 -9.10 0.32
N HIS A 124 2.68 -9.49 0.93
CA HIS A 124 1.43 -8.73 0.92
C HIS A 124 1.60 -7.42 1.70
N LEU A 125 2.24 -7.49 2.88
CA LEU A 125 2.55 -6.32 3.69
C LEU A 125 3.48 -5.34 2.97
N ARG A 126 4.54 -5.84 2.29
CA ARG A 126 5.40 -4.99 1.43
C ARG A 126 4.61 -4.29 0.34
N ARG A 127 3.74 -5.02 -0.36
CA ARG A 127 2.94 -4.49 -1.46
C ARG A 127 2.00 -3.40 -0.95
N SER A 128 1.31 -3.64 0.15
CA SER A 128 0.40 -2.68 0.77
C SER A 128 1.14 -1.41 1.21
N ALA A 129 2.29 -1.55 1.86
CA ALA A 129 3.12 -0.40 2.25
C ALA A 129 3.65 0.40 1.04
N TYR A 130 4.01 -0.29 -0.06
CA TYR A 130 4.43 0.37 -1.29
C TYR A 130 3.30 1.15 -1.96
N LEU A 131 2.09 0.56 -2.03
CA LEU A 131 0.91 1.22 -2.59
C LEU A 131 0.48 2.42 -1.74
N ALA A 132 0.52 2.29 -0.41
CA ALA A 132 0.28 3.40 0.51
C ALA A 132 1.33 4.51 0.36
N ALA A 133 2.60 4.16 0.18
CA ALA A 133 3.64 5.15 -0.09
C ALA A 133 3.40 5.88 -1.42
N LEU A 134 2.98 5.16 -2.46
CA LEU A 134 2.73 5.72 -3.78
C LEU A 134 1.62 6.79 -3.74
N SER A 135 0.51 6.52 -3.04
CA SER A 135 -0.61 7.46 -2.92
C SER A 135 -0.21 8.73 -2.13
N VAL A 136 0.69 8.60 -1.15
CA VAL A 136 1.15 9.72 -0.31
C VAL A 136 2.17 10.63 -1.00
N THR A 137 2.84 10.18 -2.05
CA THR A 137 3.85 11.00 -2.75
C THR A 137 3.33 12.36 -3.23
N ARG A 138 2.03 12.44 -3.55
CA ARG A 138 1.35 13.66 -4.03
C ARG A 138 0.74 14.50 -2.92
N ASN A 139 0.78 14.03 -1.67
CA ASN A 139 0.22 14.73 -0.52
C ASN A 139 1.09 15.95 -0.16
N LYS A 140 0.43 17.04 0.30
CA LYS A 140 1.05 18.29 0.74
C LYS A 140 1.52 18.28 2.21
N GLY A 141 1.47 17.14 2.90
CA GLY A 141 1.97 16.98 4.27
C GLY A 141 3.41 16.46 4.40
N HIS A 142 3.86 16.36 5.66
CA HIS A 142 5.16 15.91 6.16
C HIS A 142 5.57 14.50 5.70
N LEU A 143 4.62 13.65 5.34
CA LEU A 143 4.87 12.32 4.77
C LEU A 143 5.23 12.44 3.28
N GLY A 144 4.54 13.31 2.54
CA GLY A 144 4.88 13.66 1.17
C GLY A 144 6.21 14.41 1.08
N ASP A 145 6.45 15.35 2.00
CA ASP A 145 7.72 16.08 2.12
C ASP A 145 8.89 15.15 2.42
N PHE A 146 8.67 14.14 3.27
CA PHE A 146 9.70 13.12 3.52
C PHE A 146 10.15 12.44 2.23
N TYR A 147 9.22 12.06 1.35
CA TYR A 147 9.57 11.48 0.05
C TYR A 147 10.29 12.49 -0.84
N ARG A 148 9.78 13.72 -0.97
CA ARG A 148 10.41 14.79 -1.76
C ARG A 148 11.84 15.08 -1.31
N ARG A 149 12.07 15.16 0.01
CA ARG A 149 13.40 15.35 0.60
C ARG A 149 14.36 14.21 0.27
N LEU A 150 13.90 12.95 0.37
CA LEU A 150 14.73 11.81 -0.03
C LEU A 150 15.10 11.87 -1.51
N ARG A 151 14.18 12.29 -2.37
CA ARG A 151 14.44 12.47 -3.81
C ARG A 151 15.42 13.60 -4.08
N ALA A 152 15.29 14.73 -3.37
CA ALA A 152 16.23 15.86 -3.46
C ALA A 152 17.65 15.46 -3.04
N ASN A 153 17.78 14.60 -2.04
CA ASN A 153 19.07 14.05 -1.58
C ASN A 153 19.64 12.95 -2.51
N GLY A 154 19.15 12.84 -3.76
CA GLY A 154 19.66 11.90 -4.76
C GLY A 154 19.19 10.45 -4.59
N LYS A 155 18.29 10.14 -3.66
CA LYS A 155 17.84 8.76 -3.45
C LYS A 155 16.96 8.28 -4.62
N PRO A 156 17.20 7.07 -5.18
CA PRO A 156 16.38 6.55 -6.28
C PRO A 156 14.89 6.48 -5.95
N PRO A 157 13.95 6.61 -6.92
CA PRO A 157 12.52 6.73 -6.64
C PRO A 157 11.97 5.54 -5.84
N LYS A 158 12.30 4.33 -6.27
CA LYS A 158 11.89 3.10 -5.58
C LYS A 158 12.43 3.05 -4.15
N ALA A 159 13.70 3.38 -3.95
CA ALA A 159 14.34 3.40 -2.62
C ALA A 159 13.70 4.45 -1.68
N ALA A 160 13.26 5.58 -2.22
CA ALA A 160 12.53 6.59 -1.47
C ALA A 160 11.10 6.11 -1.11
N LEU A 161 10.40 5.45 -2.04
CA LEU A 161 9.08 4.86 -1.78
C LEU A 161 9.13 3.77 -0.69
N ILE A 162 10.15 2.91 -0.72
CA ILE A 162 10.33 1.85 0.29
C ILE A 162 10.58 2.47 1.67
N ALA A 163 11.41 3.51 1.73
CA ALA A 163 11.66 4.23 2.97
C ALA A 163 10.38 4.92 3.49
N LEU A 164 9.58 5.51 2.61
CA LEU A 164 8.28 6.08 2.97
C LEU A 164 7.30 4.99 3.45
N GLY A 165 7.21 3.86 2.75
CA GLY A 165 6.36 2.73 3.15
C GLY A 165 6.72 2.19 4.54
N HIS A 166 8.02 2.11 4.86
CA HIS A 166 8.46 1.76 6.21
C HIS A 166 8.02 2.81 7.24
N LYS A 167 8.16 4.10 6.91
CA LYS A 167 7.68 5.19 7.78
C LYS A 167 6.17 5.08 8.02
N LEU A 168 5.39 4.82 6.97
CA LEU A 168 3.93 4.66 7.05
C LEU A 168 3.51 3.49 7.93
N LEU A 169 4.13 2.31 7.80
CA LEU A 169 3.81 1.18 8.69
C LEU A 169 4.12 1.49 10.16
N ARG A 170 5.21 2.23 10.43
CA ARG A 170 5.56 2.67 11.79
C ARG A 170 4.55 3.67 12.33
N THR A 171 4.10 4.62 11.49
CA THR A 171 3.06 5.59 11.85
C THR A 171 1.74 4.88 12.10
N GLY A 172 1.30 3.98 11.22
CA GLY A 172 0.07 3.20 11.39
C GLY A 172 0.05 2.42 12.69
N LEU A 173 1.14 1.71 13.01
CA LEU A 173 1.28 1.03 14.29
C LEU A 173 1.16 1.99 15.49
N ALA A 174 1.83 3.14 15.42
CA ALA A 174 1.81 4.11 16.51
C ALA A 174 0.39 4.66 16.75
N VAL A 175 -0.32 4.97 15.66
CA VAL A 175 -1.71 5.44 15.68
C VAL A 175 -2.63 4.37 16.28
N VAL A 176 -2.56 3.13 15.79
CA VAL A 176 -3.36 2.01 16.34
C VAL A 176 -3.06 1.78 17.82
N ARG A 177 -1.78 1.78 18.24
CA ARG A 177 -1.42 1.60 19.66
C ARG A 177 -1.84 2.75 20.56
N SER A 178 -1.86 3.97 20.02
CA SER A 178 -2.24 5.15 20.79
C SER A 178 -3.75 5.29 20.98
N GLY A 179 -4.56 4.60 20.17
CA GLY A 179 -6.01 4.80 20.12
C GLY A 179 -6.41 6.20 19.61
N GLN A 180 -5.46 7.01 19.13
CA GLN A 180 -5.69 8.38 18.68
C GLN A 180 -5.55 8.45 17.17
N PRO A 181 -6.50 9.09 16.45
CA PRO A 181 -6.39 9.30 15.02
C PRO A 181 -5.10 10.05 14.64
N PHE A 182 -4.63 9.80 13.43
CA PHE A 182 -3.44 10.44 12.90
C PHE A 182 -3.60 11.97 12.90
N SER A 183 -2.59 12.65 13.45
CA SER A 183 -2.47 14.09 13.40
C SER A 183 -1.13 14.48 12.77
N GLU A 184 -1.20 15.35 11.77
CA GLU A 184 -0.05 15.90 11.07
C GLU A 184 0.87 16.71 12.01
N THR A 185 0.28 17.33 13.04
CA THR A 185 0.93 18.20 14.01
C THR A 185 1.21 17.51 15.35
N TYR A 186 1.15 16.17 15.41
CA TYR A 186 1.38 15.43 16.64
C TYR A 186 2.74 15.76 17.27
N VAL A 187 2.70 16.33 18.48
CA VAL A 187 3.86 16.53 19.35
C VAL A 187 3.80 15.46 20.42
N LYS A 188 4.89 14.69 20.59
CA LYS A 188 4.97 13.66 21.62
C LYS A 188 4.82 14.33 22.99
N PRO A 189 3.85 13.94 23.84
CA PRO A 189 3.78 14.44 25.21
C PRO A 189 5.06 14.03 25.96
N ALA A 190 5.56 14.94 26.79
CA ALA A 190 6.83 14.82 27.51
C ALA A 190 6.86 13.57 28.42
#